data_AF-A0A2G9ZZF0-F1
#
_entry.id   AF-A0A2G9ZZF0-F1
#
_cell.length_a   1.000
_cell.length_b   1.000
_cell.length_c   1.000
_cell.angle_alpha   90.00
_cell.angle_beta   90.00
_cell.angle_gamma   90.00
#
_symmetry.space_group_name_H-M   'P 1'
#
loop_
_entity.id
_entity.type
_entity.pdbx_description
1 polymer ?
#
loop_
_entity_poly.entity_id
_entity_poly.type
_entity_poly.pdbx_seq_one_letter_code
_entity_poly.pdbx_strand_id
1 'polypeptide(L)' 'DPIGAGDYFGAAFTYSLLQKWSLQKVSDFANAFAALCISREKGKGLP' A
#
# COMPACT_ATOMS: atom_id res chain seq x y z
N ASP A 1 12.28 3.92 3.32
CA ASP A 1 12.58 2.75 4.16
C ASP A 1 11.50 1.70 3.87
N PRO A 2 11.79 0.38 3.91
CA PRO A 2 10.74 -0.64 3.78
C PRO A 2 9.98 -0.89 5.09
N ILE A 3 10.46 -0.37 6.23
CA ILE A 3 9.81 -0.52 7.53
C ILE A 3 8.43 0.16 7.47
N GLY A 4 7.38 -0.60 7.79
CA GLY A 4 5.99 -0.12 7.76
C GLY A 4 5.24 -0.38 6.45
N ALA A 5 5.90 -0.82 5.37
CA ALA A 5 5.22 -1.16 4.13
C ALA A 5 4.14 -2.25 4.30
N GLY A 6 4.37 -3.19 5.23
CA GLY A 6 3.39 -4.21 5.63
C GLY A 6 2.18 -3.64 6.35
N ASP A 7 2.36 -2.62 7.19
CA ASP A 7 1.26 -1.95 7.90
C ASP A 7 0.37 -1.17 6.92
N TYR A 8 1.00 -0.47 5.96
CA TYR A 8 0.27 0.21 4.89
C TYR A 8 -0.48 -0.76 3.97
N PHE A 9 0.13 -1.92 3.65
CA PHE A 9 -0.55 -2.99 2.92
C PHE A 9 -1.77 -3.48 3.69
N GLY A 10 -1.61 -3.81 4.98
CA GLY A 10 -2.71 -4.31 5.81
C GLY A 10 -3.85 -3.31 5.97
N ALA A 11 -3.54 -2.02 6.12
CA ALA A 11 -4.53 -0.95 6.18
C ALA A 11 -5.31 -0.81 4.86
N ALA A 12 -4.60 -0.78 3.73
CA ALA A 12 -5.20 -0.70 2.40
C ALA A 12 -6.06 -1.93 2.07
N PHE A 13 -5.60 -3.12 2.46
CA PHE A 13 -6.33 -4.37 2.30
C PHE A 13 -7.65 -4.37 3.09
N THR A 14 -7.59 -4.02 4.38
CA THR A 14 -8.77 -3.97 5.26
C THR A 14 -9.79 -2.91 4.79
N TYR A 15 -9.31 -1.73 4.38
CA TYR A 15 -10.17 -0.68 3.82
C TYR A 15 -10.90 -1.15 2.56
N SER A 16 -10.20 -1.83 1.66
CA SER A 16 -10.76 -2.33 0.40
C SER A 16 -11.77 -3.46 0.60
N LEU A 17 -11.57 -4.28 1.64
CA LEU A 17 -12.54 -5.30 2.05
C LEU A 17 -13.83 -4.67 2.60
N LEU A 18 -13.73 -3.62 3.42
CA LEU A 18 -14.88 -2.86 3.92
C LEU A 18 -15.68 -2.23 2.76
N GLN A 19 -15.01 -1.83 1.69
CA GLN A 19 -15.60 -1.35 0.44
C GLN A 19 -16.24 -2.46 -0.43
N LYS A 20 -16.21 -3.73 0.01
CA LYS A 20 -16.73 -4.90 -0.73
C LYS A 20 -16.15 -5.04 -2.13
N TRP A 21 -14.89 -4.65 -2.34
CA TRP A 21 -14.22 -4.88 -3.61
C TRP A 21 -13.95 -6.37 -3.83
N SER A 22 -13.85 -6.78 -5.09
CA SER A 22 -13.39 -8.12 -5.44
C SER A 22 -11.98 -8.36 -4.90
N LEU A 23 -11.68 -9.57 -4.42
CA LEU A 23 -10.38 -9.93 -3.84
C LEU A 23 -9.19 -9.56 -4.74
N GLN A 24 -9.34 -9.74 -6.06
CA GLN A 24 -8.29 -9.40 -7.03
C GLN A 24 -7.97 -7.89 -7.00
N LYS A 25 -8.99 -7.04 -6.93
CA LYS A 25 -8.85 -5.58 -6.80
C LYS A 25 -8.31 -5.17 -5.43
N VAL A 26 -8.68 -5.88 -4.37
CA VAL A 26 -8.15 -5.65 -3.01
C VAL A 26 -6.63 -5.90 -2.99
N SER A 27 -6.18 -7.02 -3.55
CA SER A 27 -4.76 -7.35 -3.65
C SER A 27 -3.98 -6.36 -4.51
N ASP A 28 -4.53 -5.95 -5.65
CA ASP A 28 -3.89 -4.99 -6.56
C ASP A 28 -3.72 -3.61 -5.90
N PHE A 29 -4.78 -3.13 -5.24
CA PHE A 29 -4.76 -1.86 -4.51
C PHE A 29 -3.78 -1.88 -3.33
N ALA A 30 -3.81 -2.91 -2.50
CA ALA A 30 -2.93 -3.01 -1.34
C ALA A 30 -1.44 -3.08 -1.75
N ASN A 31 -1.13 -3.81 -2.83
CA ASN A 31 0.22 -3.85 -3.41
C ASN A 31 0.66 -2.48 -3.95
N ALA A 32 -0.20 -1.81 -4.72
CA ALA A 32 0.10 -0.49 -5.25
C ALA A 32 0.33 0.54 -4.14
N PHE A 33 -0.47 0.48 -3.07
CA PHE A 33 -0.35 1.39 -1.93
C PHE A 33 0.95 1.18 -1.14
N ALA A 34 1.33 -0.07 -0.89
CA ALA A 34 2.60 -0.39 -0.25
C ALA A 34 3.81 0.05 -1.12
N ALA A 35 3.76 -0.21 -2.44
CA ALA A 35 4.79 0.22 -3.38
C ALA A 35 4.92 1.75 -3.45
N LEU A 36 3.79 2.47 -3.40
CA LEU A 36 3.77 3.93 -3.34
C LEU A 36 4.40 4.47 -2.06
N CYS A 37 4.10 3.88 -0.89
CA CYS A 37 4.71 4.27 0.38
C CYS A 37 6.23 4.07 0.36
N ILE A 38 6.69 2.91 -0.10
CA ILE A 38 8.13 2.63 -0.24
C ILE A 38 8.79 3.64 -1.19
N SER A 39 8.12 3.95 -2.31
CA SER A 39 8.63 4.90 -3.30
C SER A 39 8.69 6.34 -2.76
N ARG A 40 7.71 6.76 -1.96
CA ARG A 40 7.70 8.09 -1.32
C ARG A 40 8.82 8.25 -0.30
N GLU A 41 9.15 7.20 0.44
CA GLU A 41 10.29 7.27 1.35
C GLU A 41 11.64 7.20 0.62
N LYS A 42 11.72 6.50 -0.51
CA LYS A 42 12.91 6.53 -1.36
C LYS A 42 13.10 7.90 -2.03
N GLY A 43 12.01 8.64 -2.23
CA GLY A 43 11.97 10.02 -2.74
C GLY A 43 12.38 11.09 -1.72
N LYS A 44 12.83 10.75 -0.50
CA LYS A 44 13.53 11.67 0.41
C LYS A 44 15.03 11.87 0.07
N GLY A 45 15.43 11.57 -1.15
CA GLY A 45 16.49 12.28 -1.88
C GLY A 45 16.09 12.28 -3.36
N LEU A 46 16.15 13.35 -4.14
CA LEU A 46 16.74 14.70 -4.11
C LEU A 46 15.77 15.63 -4.89
N PRO A 47 15.91 16.99 -4.95
CA PRO A 47 16.90 17.92 -4.37
C PRO A 47 16.43 18.70 -3.13
#